data_AF-A0A925J3M9-F1
#
_entry.id   AF-A0A925J3M9-F1
#
_cell.length_a   1.000
_cell.length_b   1.000
_cell.length_c   1.000
_cell.angle_alpha   90.00
_cell.angle_beta   90.00
_cell.angle_gamma   90.00
#
_symmetry.space_group_name_H-M   'P 1'
#
loop_
_entity.id
_entity.type
_entity.pdbx_description
1 polymer ?
#
loop_
_entity_poly.entity_id
_entity_poly.type
_entity_poly.pdbx_seq_one_letter_code
_entity_poly.pdbx_strand_id
1 'polypeptide(L)'
;MSVDRLDDNLIELVVYSPKPDNLLVELLTVCASYHRNVLPLNLHHTVNIGQSWLDNSKCDHGFISLPYLDGQELQIFNFGEREIHCYWFIPITEKERNYKIDEGCEALEQLFEDKQIDYLNPNRDSLIT
;
A
#
# COMPACT_ATOMS: atom_id res chain seq x y z
N MET A 1 14.55 16.32 7.44
CA MET A 1 13.93 17.13 6.37
C MET A 1 14.22 16.42 5.05
N SER A 2 13.18 16.08 4.30
CA SER A 2 13.16 15.28 3.05
C SER A 2 13.69 16.01 1.81
N VAL A 3 14.32 17.17 1.99
CA VAL A 3 14.64 18.12 0.91
C VAL A 3 15.94 17.76 0.16
N ASP A 4 16.76 16.86 0.73
CA ASP A 4 18.14 16.61 0.25
C ASP A 4 18.30 15.39 -0.67
N ARG A 5 17.22 14.65 -0.96
CA ARG A 5 17.26 13.54 -1.93
C ARG A 5 16.81 14.06 -3.30
N LEU A 6 17.69 13.97 -4.28
CA LEU A 6 17.47 14.35 -5.68
C LEU A 6 16.97 13.18 -6.53
N ASP A 7 16.50 12.08 -5.92
CA ASP A 7 15.99 10.95 -6.69
C ASP A 7 14.55 11.19 -7.15
N ASP A 8 14.23 10.74 -8.36
CA ASP A 8 12.92 10.90 -9.01
C ASP A 8 11.82 10.01 -8.38
N ASN A 9 12.08 9.38 -7.23
CA ASN A 9 11.15 8.48 -6.55
C ASN A 9 10.15 9.25 -5.67
N LEU A 10 9.57 10.33 -6.19
CA LEU A 10 8.62 11.16 -5.48
C LEU A 10 7.26 10.47 -5.43
N ILE A 11 7.00 9.79 -4.32
CA ILE A 11 5.73 9.12 -4.08
C ILE A 11 5.11 9.57 -2.77
N GLU A 12 3.78 9.50 -2.72
CA GLU A 12 3.00 9.55 -1.49
C GLU A 12 2.25 8.23 -1.32
N LEU A 13 2.07 7.81 -0.07
CA LEU A 13 1.30 6.61 0.25
C LEU A 13 0.03 6.99 1.00
N VAL A 14 -1.10 6.52 0.49
CA VAL A 14 -2.42 6.67 1.10
C VAL A 14 -2.88 5.32 1.60
N VAL A 15 -3.47 5.29 2.80
CA VAL A 15 -4.14 4.10 3.35
C VAL A 15 -5.57 4.49 3.70
N TYR A 16 -6.55 3.72 3.21
CA TYR A 16 -7.94 3.88 3.62
C TYR A 16 -8.22 2.98 4.82
N SER A 17 -8.95 3.50 5.79
CA SER A 17 -9.31 2.79 7.00
C SER A 17 -10.78 3.06 7.35
N PRO A 18 -11.51 2.06 7.89
CA PRO A 18 -12.88 2.26 8.35
C PRO A 18 -12.97 3.10 9.62
N LYS A 19 -11.84 3.36 10.31
CA LYS A 19 -11.78 4.11 11.56
C LYS A 19 -10.46 4.88 11.72
N PRO A 20 -10.43 5.99 12.45
CA PRO A 20 -9.17 6.62 12.83
C PRO A 20 -8.39 5.72 13.79
N ASP A 21 -7.09 5.56 13.57
CA ASP A 21 -6.19 4.79 14.43
C ASP A 21 -4.75 5.30 14.32
N ASN A 22 -4.03 5.37 15.44
CA ASN A 22 -2.64 5.81 15.47
C ASN A 22 -1.70 4.79 14.82
N LEU A 23 -2.07 3.51 14.78
CA LEU A 23 -1.29 2.47 14.11
C LEU A 23 -1.09 2.77 12.61
N LEU A 24 -2.03 3.47 11.98
CA LEU A 24 -1.93 3.87 10.57
C LEU A 24 -0.86 4.96 10.38
N VAL A 25 -0.74 5.88 11.34
CA VAL A 25 0.29 6.92 11.33
C VAL A 25 1.67 6.28 11.50
N GLU A 26 1.79 5.30 12.41
CA GLU A 26 3.02 4.53 12.61
C GLU A 26 3.38 3.73 11.36
N LEU A 27 2.42 3.03 10.76
CA LEU A 27 2.59 2.28 9.51
C LEU A 27 3.18 3.16 8.40
N LEU A 28 2.55 4.31 8.12
CA LEU A 28 3.02 5.24 7.11
C LEU A 28 4.40 5.83 7.45
N THR A 29 4.65 6.10 8.74
CA THR A 29 5.96 6.60 9.22
C THR A 29 7.07 5.58 8.97
N VAL A 30 6.82 4.30 9.24
CA VAL A 30 7.77 3.21 8.98
C VAL A 30 8.00 3.04 7.47
N CYS A 31 6.94 3.09 6.65
CA CYS A 31 7.06 3.04 5.19
C CYS A 31 7.91 4.20 4.65
N ALA A 32 7.68 5.43 5.12
CA ALA A 32 8.46 6.60 4.75
C ALA A 32 9.93 6.48 5.19
N SER A 33 10.18 5.98 6.40
CA SER A 33 11.53 5.73 6.90
C SER A 33 12.25 4.68 6.06
N TYR A 34 11.59 3.58 5.71
CA TYR A 34 12.15 2.54 4.85
C TYR A 34 12.45 3.06 3.45
N HIS A 35 11.48 3.71 2.81
CA HIS A 35 11.62 4.33 1.48
C HIS A 35 12.85 5.26 1.44
N ARG A 36 13.04 6.06 2.49
CA ARG A 36 14.15 7.00 2.60
C ARG A 36 15.50 6.34 2.87
N ASN A 37 15.55 5.40 3.80
CA ASN A 37 16.82 4.96 4.39
C ASN A 37 17.30 3.59 3.90
N VAL A 38 16.43 2.80 3.27
CA VAL A 38 16.74 1.42 2.87
C VAL A 38 16.63 1.27 1.35
N LEU A 39 15.40 1.21 0.82
CA LEU A 39 15.13 1.07 -0.61
C LEU A 39 13.84 1.81 -0.98
N PRO A 40 13.79 2.49 -2.13
CA PRO A 40 12.59 3.21 -2.54
C PRO A 40 11.42 2.24 -2.77
N LEU A 41 10.32 2.52 -2.09
CA LEU A 41 9.02 1.91 -2.38
C LEU A 41 8.47 2.46 -3.70
N ASN A 42 7.77 1.61 -4.47
CA ASN A 42 7.15 1.98 -5.74
C ASN A 42 5.95 1.05 -6.03
N LEU A 43 5.25 1.32 -7.12
CA LEU A 43 4.11 0.54 -7.60
C LEU A 43 4.41 -0.96 -7.65
N HIS A 44 3.44 -1.76 -7.22
CA HIS A 44 3.47 -3.22 -7.11
C HIS A 44 4.47 -3.81 -6.09
N HIS A 45 5.16 -2.98 -5.31
CA HIS A 45 5.94 -3.47 -4.18
C HIS A 45 5.03 -3.97 -3.05
N THR A 46 5.57 -4.88 -2.24
CA THR A 46 4.91 -5.36 -1.03
C THR A 46 5.74 -4.99 0.19
N VAL A 47 5.04 -4.70 1.30
CA VAL A 47 5.64 -4.27 2.57
C VAL A 47 5.24 -5.28 3.63
N ASN A 48 6.20 -5.83 4.38
CA ASN A 48 5.89 -6.58 5.59
C ASN A 48 5.64 -5.58 6.72
N ILE A 49 4.44 -5.56 7.30
CA ILE A 49 4.06 -4.65 8.38
C ILE A 49 4.66 -5.12 9.72
N GLY A 50 4.91 -6.43 9.86
CA GLY A 50 5.41 -7.06 11.08
C GLY A 50 4.34 -7.23 12.17
N GLN A 51 3.13 -6.74 11.93
CA GLN A 51 1.95 -6.85 12.79
C GLN A 51 0.68 -6.67 11.94
N SER A 52 -0.49 -6.94 12.54
CA SER A 52 -1.78 -6.61 11.93
C SER A 52 -1.89 -5.11 11.63
N TRP A 53 -2.38 -4.75 10.43
CA TRP A 53 -2.55 -3.33 10.06
C TRP A 53 -3.56 -2.58 10.95
N LEU A 54 -4.57 -3.29 11.45
CA LEU A 54 -5.59 -2.82 12.39
C LEU A 54 -6.07 -3.97 13.28
N ASP A 55 -6.32 -3.68 14.56
CA ASP A 55 -6.88 -4.62 15.55
C ASP A 55 -6.21 -6.02 15.48
N ASN A 56 -7.03 -7.07 15.27
CA ASN A 56 -6.60 -8.46 15.09
C ASN A 56 -6.70 -8.90 13.63
N SER A 57 -6.54 -7.97 12.68
CA SER A 57 -6.62 -8.28 11.26
C SER A 57 -5.62 -9.37 10.87
N LYS A 58 -6.04 -10.24 9.94
CA LYS A 58 -5.15 -11.22 9.31
C LYS A 58 -4.21 -10.58 8.28
N CYS A 59 -4.47 -9.33 7.90
CA CYS A 59 -3.61 -8.58 6.98
C CYS A 59 -2.42 -8.00 7.76
N ASP A 60 -1.25 -8.58 7.53
CA ASP A 60 0.04 -8.25 8.14
C ASP A 60 1.09 -7.80 7.10
N HIS A 61 0.67 -7.69 5.84
CA HIS A 61 1.45 -7.18 4.72
C HIS A 61 0.69 -6.05 4.02
N GLY A 62 1.38 -5.29 3.19
CA GLY A 62 0.82 -4.29 2.29
C GLY A 62 1.20 -4.55 0.86
N PHE A 63 0.34 -4.17 -0.07
CA PHE A 63 0.59 -4.11 -1.50
C PHE A 63 0.38 -2.68 -1.99
N ILE A 64 1.34 -2.15 -2.75
CA ILE A 64 1.28 -0.80 -3.30
C ILE A 64 0.65 -0.87 -4.69
N SER A 65 -0.51 -0.24 -4.87
CA SER A 65 -1.24 -0.21 -6.15
C SER A 65 -1.69 1.21 -6.49
N LEU A 66 -2.35 1.40 -7.62
CA LEU A 66 -2.98 2.66 -7.99
C LEU A 66 -4.22 2.92 -7.11
N PRO A 67 -4.56 4.18 -6.81
CA PRO A 67 -5.70 4.52 -5.95
C PRO A 67 -7.04 4.41 -6.71
N TYR A 68 -7.49 3.17 -6.97
CA TYR A 68 -8.70 2.92 -7.77
C TYR A 68 -9.99 3.49 -7.17
N LEU A 69 -10.05 3.68 -5.83
CA LEU A 69 -11.25 4.17 -5.14
C LEU A 69 -11.56 5.65 -5.43
N ASP A 70 -10.54 6.49 -5.60
CA ASP A 70 -10.69 7.94 -5.80
C ASP A 70 -10.49 8.37 -7.27
N GLY A 71 -10.25 7.42 -8.18
CA GLY A 71 -10.03 7.70 -9.60
C GLY A 71 -8.71 8.42 -9.89
N GLN A 72 -8.56 8.92 -11.12
CA GLN A 72 -7.31 9.54 -11.60
C GLN A 72 -6.92 10.83 -10.86
N GLU A 73 -7.86 11.49 -10.18
CA GLU A 73 -7.60 12.77 -9.52
C GLU A 73 -6.61 12.65 -8.36
N LEU A 74 -6.58 11.51 -7.67
CA LEU A 74 -5.64 11.29 -6.58
C LEU A 74 -4.27 10.78 -7.08
N GLN A 75 -4.21 10.14 -8.25
CA GLN A 75 -3.03 9.43 -8.74
C GLN A 75 -1.80 10.33 -8.92
N ILE A 76 -2.01 11.58 -9.32
CA ILE A 76 -0.94 12.53 -9.63
C ILE A 76 -1.18 13.84 -8.87
N PHE A 77 -0.23 14.18 -8.00
CA PHE A 77 -0.21 15.45 -7.29
C PHE A 77 0.95 16.30 -7.80
N ASN A 78 0.64 17.52 -8.26
CA ASN A 78 1.66 18.47 -8.73
C ASN A 78 2.05 19.44 -7.62
N PHE A 79 3.34 19.46 -7.25
CA PHE A 79 3.89 20.39 -6.26
C PHE A 79 5.02 21.23 -6.85
N GLY A 80 4.68 22.45 -7.28
CA GLY A 80 5.60 23.30 -8.04
C GLY A 80 5.88 22.69 -9.41
N GLU A 81 7.16 22.43 -9.71
CA GLU A 81 7.60 21.79 -10.97
C GLU A 81 7.76 20.26 -10.84
N ARG A 82 7.33 19.67 -9.72
CA ARG A 82 7.49 18.25 -9.43
C ARG A 82 6.15 17.52 -9.53
N GLU A 83 6.16 16.41 -10.26
CA GLU A 83 5.08 15.43 -10.27
C GLU A 83 5.31 14.42 -9.13
N ILE A 84 4.28 14.16 -8.34
CA ILE A 84 4.30 13.22 -7.22
C ILE A 84 3.23 12.17 -7.47
N HIS A 85 3.61 10.90 -7.49
CA HIS A 85 2.67 9.80 -7.64
C HIS A 85 2.09 9.40 -6.28
N CYS A 86 0.77 9.48 -6.13
CA CYS A 86 0.10 8.95 -4.94
C CYS A 86 -0.28 7.49 -5.21
N TYR A 87 0.27 6.60 -4.41
CA TYR A 87 -0.09 5.18 -4.45
C TYR A 87 -0.91 4.79 -3.23
N TRP A 88 -1.68 3.74 -3.43
CA TRP A 88 -2.51 3.16 -2.41
C TRP A 88 -1.78 1.98 -1.74
N PHE A 89 -1.68 2.06 -0.42
CA PHE A 89 -1.29 0.95 0.44
C PHE A 89 -2.52 0.08 0.74
N ILE A 90 -2.60 -1.08 0.09
CA ILE A 90 -3.66 -2.07 0.29
C ILE A 90 -3.20 -3.10 1.34
N PRO A 91 -3.91 -3.25 2.48
CA PRO A 91 -3.61 -4.31 3.44
C PRO A 91 -3.89 -5.69 2.83
N ILE A 92 -2.90 -6.56 2.88
CA ILE A 92 -2.95 -7.95 2.38
C ILE A 92 -2.43 -8.94 3.40
N THR A 93 -2.82 -10.20 3.24
CA THR A 93 -2.27 -11.31 4.03
C THR A 93 -0.94 -11.79 3.46
N GLU A 94 -0.13 -12.47 4.26
CA GLU A 94 1.09 -13.14 3.78
C GLU A 94 0.82 -14.08 2.59
N LYS A 95 -0.30 -14.83 2.60
CA LYS A 95 -0.65 -15.75 1.51
C LYS A 95 -0.88 -15.01 0.19
N GLU A 96 -1.59 -13.89 0.23
CA GLU A 96 -1.80 -13.03 -0.94
C GLU A 96 -0.48 -12.41 -1.41
N ARG A 97 0.42 -12.04 -0.48
CA ARG A 97 1.76 -11.56 -0.82
C ARG A 97 2.56 -12.63 -1.55
N ASN A 98 2.51 -13.87 -1.08
CA ASN A 98 3.21 -15.00 -1.71
C ASN A 98 2.61 -15.32 -3.08
N TYR A 99 1.29 -15.33 -3.20
CA TYR A 99 0.61 -15.46 -4.49
C TYR A 99 1.07 -14.40 -5.50
N LYS A 100 1.23 -13.13 -5.08
CA LYS A 100 1.79 -12.08 -5.95
C LYS A 100 3.23 -12.33 -6.37
N ILE A 101 4.03 -12.96 -5.52
CA ILE A 101 5.42 -13.33 -5.86
C ILE A 101 5.43 -14.45 -6.90
N ASP A 102 4.56 -15.44 -6.74
CA ASP A 102 4.52 -16.64 -7.58
C ASP A 102 3.85 -16.37 -8.94
N GLU A 103 2.73 -15.65 -8.95
CA GLU A 103 1.86 -15.46 -10.12
C GLU A 103 1.93 -14.03 -10.71
N GLY A 104 2.57 -13.08 -10.02
CA GLY A 104 2.71 -11.69 -10.45
C GLY A 104 1.66 -10.72 -9.90
N CYS A 105 1.86 -9.43 -10.12
CA CYS A 105 0.97 -8.37 -9.61
C CYS A 105 -0.39 -8.34 -10.31
N GLU A 106 -0.40 -8.51 -11.64
CA GLU A 106 -1.64 -8.53 -12.43
C GLU A 106 -2.58 -9.65 -11.97
N ALA A 107 -2.04 -10.82 -11.63
CA ALA A 107 -2.82 -11.93 -11.09
C ALA A 107 -3.44 -11.60 -9.72
N LEU A 108 -2.69 -10.93 -8.84
CA LEU A 108 -3.21 -10.49 -7.55
C LEU A 108 -4.32 -9.43 -7.72
N GLU A 109 -4.14 -8.47 -8.62
CA GLU A 109 -5.14 -7.43 -8.90
C GLU A 109 -6.41 -8.03 -9.52
N GLN A 110 -6.27 -8.96 -10.46
CA GLN A 110 -7.41 -9.69 -11.02
C GLN A 110 -8.14 -10.49 -9.94
N LEU A 111 -7.42 -11.10 -8.99
CA LEU A 111 -8.04 -11.81 -7.87
C LEU A 111 -8.86 -10.87 -6.98
N PHE A 112 -8.37 -9.66 -6.72
CA PHE A 112 -9.10 -8.63 -5.97
C PHE A 112 -10.39 -8.21 -6.67
N GLU A 113 -10.33 -8.01 -7.98
CA GLU A 113 -11.49 -7.69 -8.80
C GLU A 113 -12.50 -8.85 -8.85
N ASP A 114 -12.06 -10.06 -9.19
CA ASP A 114 -12.93 -11.24 -9.35
C ASP A 114 -13.65 -11.60 -8.05
N LYS A 115 -12.98 -11.41 -6.91
CA LYS A 115 -13.54 -11.70 -5.58
C LYS A 115 -14.21 -10.51 -4.93
N GLN A 116 -14.18 -9.33 -5.56
CA GLN A 116 -14.76 -8.09 -5.04
C GLN A 116 -14.32 -7.83 -3.59
N ILE A 117 -13.01 -7.74 -3.41
CA ILE A 117 -12.39 -7.57 -2.09
C ILE A 117 -12.98 -6.36 -1.35
N ASP A 118 -13.31 -6.56 -0.07
CA ASP A 118 -13.68 -5.48 0.84
C ASP A 118 -12.42 -4.88 1.46
N TYR A 119 -11.86 -3.88 0.79
CA TYR A 119 -10.61 -3.22 1.19
C TYR A 119 -10.65 -2.53 2.55
N LEU A 120 -11.84 -2.17 3.04
CA LEU A 120 -12.02 -1.45 4.29
C LEU A 120 -12.31 -2.38 5.46
N ASN A 121 -12.52 -3.68 5.22
CA ASN A 121 -12.82 -4.64 6.26
C ASN A 121 -11.54 -5.27 6.85
N PRO A 122 -11.10 -4.87 8.07
CA PRO A 122 -9.92 -5.44 8.70
C PRO A 122 -10.10 -6.92 9.05
N ASN A 123 -11.33 -7.41 9.16
CA ASN A 123 -11.62 -8.81 9.50
C ASN A 123 -11.76 -9.72 8.28
N ARG A 124 -11.46 -9.23 7.07
CA ARG A 124 -11.52 -10.06 5.87
C ARG A 124 -10.55 -11.24 5.97
N ASP A 125 -10.97 -12.37 5.41
CA ASP A 125 -10.10 -13.51 5.22
C ASP A 125 -9.18 -13.32 3.99
N SER A 126 -8.14 -14.14 3.93
CA SER A 126 -7.33 -14.28 2.72
C SER A 126 -8.20 -14.79 1.57
N LEU A 127 -8.02 -14.22 0.39
CA LEU A 127 -8.63 -14.74 -0.84
C LEU A 127 -7.94 -16.01 -1.36
N ILE A 128 -6.74 -16.28 -0.86
CA ILE A 128 -5.96 -17.50 -1.10
C ILE A 128 -6.21 -18.50 0.03
N THR A 129 -6.71 -19.68 -0.33
CA THR A 129 -6.95 -20.80 0.59
C THR A 129 -5.67 -21.55 0.94
#